data_AF-D5BWH7-F1
#
_entry.id   AF-D5BWH7-F1
#
_cell.length_a   1.000
_cell.length_b   1.000
_cell.length_c   1.000
_cell.angle_alpha   90.00
_cell.angle_beta   90.00
_cell.angle_gamma   90.00
#
_symmetry.space_group_name_H-M   'P 1'
#
loop_
_entity.id
_entity.type
_entity.pdbx_description
1 polymer ?
#
loop_
_entity_poly.entity_id
_entity_poly.type
_entity_poly.pdbx_seq_one_letter_code
_entity_poly.pdbx_strand_id
1 'polypeptide(L)'
;MLKLSKKFLGGVKRSAVARVLLLLSTPGLFAGNLWAANLQIQVVAGDKKTPLEKAAVCLGTSPNPQQFGASLTGKKGRVLFHELQPVPLILTVSKPGFRGEQRIVGRQTLNRVMVVSLAPGGGGPTCQALPQAKTKASTAAELLVKDLAINRGAPLTRSRKVTLFFTVEGKPTQYRASQFPDFRDAPWQAFVLTPQFELSPGSGEKTIYLQVRRHREIDGSYLQTVSNTTEGSIYFSKR
;
A
#
# COMPACT_ATOMS: atom_id res chain seq x y z
N MET A 1 -32.71 73.76 26.32
CA MET A 1 -33.96 73.32 27.00
C MET A 1 -35.12 73.46 26.03
N LEU A 2 -35.70 72.36 25.54
CA LEU A 2 -37.15 72.08 25.56
C LEU A 2 -37.38 70.75 24.83
N LYS A 3 -38.11 69.86 25.49
CA LYS A 3 -38.52 68.54 25.02
C LYS A 3 -39.87 68.61 24.29
N LEU A 4 -40.12 67.52 23.56
CA LEU A 4 -41.40 66.87 23.20
C LEU A 4 -42.08 67.27 21.90
N SER A 5 -42.25 66.27 21.02
CA SER A 5 -43.60 65.73 20.75
C SER A 5 -43.54 64.25 20.32
N LYS A 6 -44.67 63.57 20.52
CA LYS A 6 -44.93 62.13 20.59
C LYS A 6 -45.73 61.63 19.37
N LYS A 7 -45.58 60.32 19.10
CA LYS A 7 -46.52 59.35 18.49
C LYS A 7 -46.84 59.49 16.99
N PHE A 8 -46.74 58.39 16.25
CA PHE A 8 -47.92 57.57 15.88
C PHE A 8 -47.54 56.20 15.27
N LEU A 9 -48.34 55.18 15.58
CA LEU A 9 -48.25 53.79 15.10
C LEU A 9 -48.77 53.65 13.66
N GLY A 10 -48.21 52.72 12.89
CA GLY A 10 -48.80 52.21 11.66
C GLY A 10 -48.17 50.89 11.24
N GLY A 11 -48.95 49.81 11.29
CA GLY A 11 -48.48 48.43 11.16
C GLY A 11 -48.06 48.01 9.74
N VAL A 12 -47.22 46.97 9.66
CA VAL A 12 -46.82 46.34 8.41
C VAL A 12 -47.08 44.83 8.49
N LYS A 13 -47.80 44.34 7.48
CA LYS A 13 -48.27 42.95 7.29
C LYS A 13 -47.13 41.99 6.94
N ARG A 14 -47.33 40.72 7.30
CA ARG A 14 -46.47 39.55 7.03
C ARG A 14 -46.40 39.16 5.53
N SER A 15 -45.39 38.32 5.22
CA SER A 15 -45.22 37.38 4.07
C SER A 15 -44.23 37.85 3.00
N ALA A 16 -43.29 37.09 2.43
CA ALA A 16 -42.79 35.72 2.61
C ALA A 16 -41.42 35.61 1.88
N VAL A 17 -40.52 34.80 2.47
CA VAL A 17 -39.42 34.01 1.89
C VAL A 17 -38.48 34.69 0.87
N ALA A 18 -37.29 35.10 1.31
CA ALA A 18 -36.13 35.33 0.46
C ALA A 18 -35.09 34.20 0.65
N ARG A 19 -34.80 33.45 -0.43
CA ARG A 19 -33.73 32.45 -0.47
C ARG A 19 -32.38 33.14 -0.56
N VAL A 20 -31.56 32.98 0.48
CA VAL A 20 -30.15 33.43 0.50
C VAL A 20 -29.27 32.34 -0.11
N LEU A 21 -28.63 32.63 -1.24
CA LEU A 21 -27.54 31.81 -1.80
C LEU A 21 -26.21 32.30 -1.21
N LEU A 22 -25.60 31.51 -0.33
CA LEU A 22 -24.22 31.72 0.13
C LEU A 22 -23.24 31.12 -0.89
N LEU A 23 -22.49 31.98 -1.58
CA LEU A 23 -21.31 31.61 -2.36
C LEU A 23 -20.10 31.52 -1.41
N LEU A 24 -19.76 30.30 -0.99
CA LEU A 24 -18.50 30.01 -0.29
C LEU A 24 -17.36 29.97 -1.32
N SER A 25 -16.54 31.02 -1.34
CA SER A 25 -15.24 31.00 -2.01
C SER A 25 -14.33 30.01 -1.29
N THR A 26 -14.08 28.84 -1.89
CA THR A 26 -13.10 27.89 -1.38
C THR A 26 -11.68 28.39 -1.70
N PRO A 27 -10.81 28.57 -0.69
CA PRO A 27 -9.40 28.79 -0.94
C PRO A 27 -8.81 27.51 -1.54
N GLY A 28 -8.33 27.60 -2.78
CA GLY A 28 -7.62 26.51 -3.45
C GLY A 28 -6.37 26.14 -2.66
N LEU A 29 -6.42 25.02 -1.95
CA LEU A 29 -5.25 24.35 -1.40
C LEU A 29 -4.47 23.74 -2.56
N PHE A 30 -3.26 24.26 -2.82
CA PHE A 30 -2.28 23.62 -3.68
C PHE A 30 -1.92 22.23 -3.09
N ALA A 31 -2.43 21.16 -3.68
CA ALA A 31 -2.00 19.79 -3.39
C ALA A 31 -0.83 19.44 -4.32
N GLY A 32 0.40 19.57 -3.83
CA GLY A 32 1.58 19.07 -4.52
C GLY A 32 1.65 17.54 -4.48
N ASN A 33 1.81 16.92 -5.66
CA ASN A 33 1.98 15.47 -5.85
C ASN A 33 3.13 14.91 -4.98
N LEU A 34 2.86 13.90 -4.14
CA LEU A 34 3.88 13.14 -3.41
C LEU A 34 4.11 11.79 -4.10
N TRP A 35 5.28 11.64 -4.69
CA TRP A 35 5.68 10.51 -5.53
C TRP A 35 6.09 9.31 -4.67
N ALA A 36 5.83 8.09 -5.14
CA ALA A 36 6.55 6.90 -4.67
C ALA A 36 7.94 6.90 -5.33
N ALA A 37 8.98 7.03 -4.52
CA ALA A 37 10.36 7.15 -5.00
C ALA A 37 11.13 5.85 -4.77
N ASN A 38 11.77 5.38 -5.84
CA ASN A 38 12.79 4.35 -5.79
C ASN A 38 14.12 4.96 -5.36
N LEU A 39 14.75 4.38 -4.34
CA LEU A 39 16.06 4.80 -3.87
C LEU A 39 17.09 3.71 -4.18
N GLN A 40 17.97 3.98 -5.13
CA GLN A 40 19.12 3.13 -5.39
C GLN A 40 20.30 3.62 -4.58
N ILE A 41 20.92 2.74 -3.79
CA ILE A 41 22.18 3.03 -3.12
C ILE A 41 23.31 2.37 -3.89
N GLN A 42 24.28 3.17 -4.31
CA GLN A 42 25.55 2.71 -4.87
C GLN A 42 26.63 2.87 -3.79
N VAL A 43 27.22 1.77 -3.38
CA VAL A 43 28.34 1.76 -2.44
C VAL A 43 29.65 1.59 -3.20
N VAL A 44 30.60 2.47 -2.92
CA VAL A 44 31.93 2.52 -3.54
C VAL A 44 33.02 2.67 -2.46
N ALA A 45 34.26 2.36 -2.81
CA ALA A 45 35.41 2.61 -1.96
C ALA A 45 35.72 4.12 -1.87
N GLY A 46 36.73 4.49 -1.06
CA GLY A 46 37.19 5.87 -0.87
C GLY A 46 37.61 6.57 -2.17
N ASP A 47 38.00 5.81 -3.18
CA ASP A 47 38.33 6.29 -4.54
C ASP A 47 37.10 6.73 -5.36
N LYS A 48 35.89 6.53 -4.83
CA LYS A 48 34.58 6.80 -5.44
C LYS A 48 34.29 6.08 -6.76
N LYS A 49 35.14 5.13 -7.16
CA LYS A 49 35.05 4.42 -8.44
C LYS A 49 34.81 2.93 -8.25
N THR A 50 35.48 2.32 -7.28
CA THR A 50 35.46 0.88 -7.08
C THR A 50 34.18 0.45 -6.35
N PRO A 51 33.27 -0.32 -6.98
CA PRO A 51 32.06 -0.78 -6.32
C PRO A 51 32.37 -1.76 -5.19
N LEU A 52 31.70 -1.62 -4.06
CA LEU A 52 31.86 -2.54 -2.93
C LEU A 52 30.72 -3.56 -2.92
N GLU A 53 31.02 -4.80 -3.33
CA GLU A 53 30.12 -5.95 -3.19
C GLU A 53 30.00 -6.39 -1.72
N LYS A 54 28.86 -6.96 -1.31
CA LYS A 54 28.58 -7.43 0.05
C LYS A 54 28.79 -6.35 1.13
N ALA A 55 28.55 -5.09 0.79
CA ALA A 55 28.39 -4.02 1.77
C ALA A 55 26.95 -4.06 2.31
N ALA A 56 26.78 -3.95 3.62
CA ALA A 56 25.48 -3.91 4.27
C ALA A 56 24.89 -2.50 4.17
N VAL A 57 23.63 -2.42 3.75
CA VAL A 57 22.87 -1.18 3.56
C VAL A 57 21.55 -1.31 4.28
N CYS A 58 21.28 -0.41 5.22
CA CYS A 58 20.10 -0.42 6.06
C CYS A 58 19.36 0.92 5.97
N LEU A 59 18.03 0.87 5.96
CA LEU A 59 17.14 2.02 6.09
C LEU A 59 16.33 1.89 7.38
N GLY A 60 16.38 2.90 8.23
CA GLY A 60 15.84 2.79 9.57
C GLY A 60 15.84 4.09 10.35
N THR A 61 15.94 3.93 11.66
CA THR A 61 16.14 5.00 12.63
C THR A 61 17.49 4.80 13.33
N SER A 62 17.96 5.78 14.11
CA SER A 62 19.23 5.64 14.85
C SER A 62 19.24 4.45 15.82
N PRO A 63 18.18 4.17 16.60
CA PRO A 63 18.16 3.00 17.49
C PRO A 63 17.87 1.69 16.76
N ASN A 64 17.21 1.74 15.60
CA ASN A 64 16.94 0.55 14.78
C ASN A 64 17.27 0.83 13.31
N PRO A 65 18.54 0.68 12.90
CA PRO A 65 18.99 0.99 11.54
C PRO A 65 18.28 0.18 10.45
N GLN A 66 17.69 -0.98 10.79
CA GLN A 66 17.12 -1.95 9.85
C GLN A 66 15.59 -1.88 9.73
N GLN A 67 14.96 -0.98 10.47
CA GLN A 67 13.51 -0.92 10.65
C GLN A 67 12.70 -0.93 9.34
N PHE A 68 13.22 -0.32 8.28
CA PHE A 68 12.57 -0.20 6.97
C PHE A 68 13.26 -1.03 5.88
N GLY A 69 14.23 -1.87 6.26
CA GLY A 69 14.90 -2.80 5.37
C GLY A 69 16.41 -2.83 5.55
N ALA A 70 16.99 -3.99 5.27
CA ALA A 70 18.42 -4.24 5.27
C ALA A 70 18.78 -5.18 4.13
N SER A 71 19.84 -4.87 3.39
CA SER A 71 20.28 -5.72 2.28
C SER A 71 21.77 -5.56 2.01
N LEU A 72 22.38 -6.58 1.42
CA LEU A 72 23.75 -6.52 0.92
C LEU A 72 23.79 -6.01 -0.52
N THR A 73 24.85 -5.28 -0.86
CA THR A 73 25.13 -4.92 -2.26
C THR A 73 25.58 -6.14 -3.07
N GLY A 74 25.16 -6.20 -4.33
CA GLY A 74 25.65 -7.21 -5.29
C GLY A 74 27.01 -6.86 -5.91
N LYS A 75 27.44 -7.62 -6.93
CA LYS A 75 28.71 -7.42 -7.67
C LYS A 75 28.94 -5.99 -8.19
N LYS A 76 27.86 -5.27 -8.51
CA LYS A 76 27.92 -3.87 -8.98
C LYS A 76 27.95 -2.84 -7.84
N GLY A 77 28.03 -3.27 -6.59
CA GLY A 77 27.99 -2.39 -5.42
C GLY A 77 26.65 -1.68 -5.21
N ARG A 78 25.54 -2.21 -5.75
CA ARG A 78 24.22 -1.56 -5.73
C ARG A 78 23.21 -2.34 -4.91
N VAL A 79 22.26 -1.60 -4.35
CA VAL A 79 20.99 -2.10 -3.83
C VAL A 79 19.87 -1.12 -4.19
N LEU A 80 18.65 -1.62 -4.34
CA LEU A 80 17.48 -0.84 -4.71
C LEU A 80 16.39 -1.02 -3.65
N PHE A 81 15.91 0.08 -3.10
CA PHE A 81 14.76 0.12 -2.23
C PHE A 81 13.59 0.74 -2.98
N HIS A 82 12.45 0.04 -2.96
CA HIS A 82 11.23 0.45 -3.63
C HIS A 82 10.23 1.01 -2.61
N GLU A 83 9.33 1.87 -3.08
CA GLU A 83 8.14 2.29 -2.33
C GLU A 83 8.43 2.87 -0.94
N LEU A 84 9.50 3.65 -0.80
CA LEU A 84 9.87 4.28 0.46
C LEU A 84 8.87 5.37 0.83
N GLN A 85 8.44 5.38 2.10
CA GLN A 85 7.60 6.44 2.63
C GLN A 85 8.36 7.79 2.60
N PRO A 86 7.69 8.93 2.34
CA PRO A 86 8.33 10.26 2.30
C PRO A 86 8.63 10.82 3.70
N VAL A 87 9.07 9.95 4.61
CA VAL A 87 9.57 10.30 5.94
C VAL A 87 11.09 10.41 5.89
N PRO A 88 11.72 11.23 6.75
CA PRO A 88 13.18 11.22 6.87
C PRO A 88 13.62 9.85 7.40
N LEU A 89 14.52 9.19 6.67
CA LEU A 89 15.08 7.90 7.04
C LEU A 89 16.56 8.07 7.39
N ILE A 90 17.08 7.16 8.20
CA ILE A 90 18.51 7.05 8.42
C ILE A 90 19.02 5.90 7.55
N LEU A 91 19.93 6.24 6.63
CA LEU A 91 20.70 5.28 5.85
C LEU A 91 21.98 4.97 6.60
N THR A 92 22.19 3.69 6.91
CA THR A 92 23.42 3.18 7.51
C THR A 92 24.07 2.19 6.57
N VAL A 93 25.34 2.41 6.24
CA VAL A 93 26.12 1.56 5.35
C VAL A 93 27.38 1.09 6.07
N SER A 94 27.63 -0.22 6.08
CA SER A 94 28.81 -0.77 6.72
C SER A 94 29.37 -1.96 5.94
N LYS A 95 30.69 -2.11 5.97
CA LYS A 95 31.39 -3.26 5.39
C LYS A 95 32.64 -3.58 6.21
N PRO A 96 32.92 -4.84 6.55
CA PRO A 96 34.18 -5.21 7.22
C PRO A 96 35.39 -4.69 6.42
N GLY A 97 36.37 -4.11 7.13
CA GLY A 97 37.55 -3.47 6.53
C GLY A 97 37.33 -2.03 6.06
N PHE A 98 36.12 -1.49 6.24
CA PHE A 98 35.78 -0.10 5.94
C PHE A 98 35.13 0.58 7.15
N ARG A 99 35.31 1.89 7.26
CA ARG A 99 34.59 2.72 8.23
C ARG A 99 33.11 2.82 7.81
N GLY A 100 32.20 2.49 8.72
CA GLY A 100 30.77 2.64 8.49
C GLY A 100 30.36 4.11 8.33
N GLU A 101 29.28 4.35 7.59
CA GLU A 101 28.75 5.67 7.28
C GLU A 101 27.25 5.71 7.59
N GLN A 102 26.78 6.79 8.21
CA GLN A 102 25.36 7.03 8.44
C GLN A 102 24.96 8.41 7.92
N ARG A 103 23.84 8.49 7.21
CA ARG A 103 23.33 9.73 6.61
C ARG A 103 21.82 9.82 6.73
N ILE A 104 21.33 11.02 6.99
CA ILE A 104 19.89 11.29 6.88
C ILE A 104 19.55 11.28 5.38
N VAL A 105 18.61 10.43 5.04
CA VAL A 105 17.94 10.44 3.75
C VAL A 105 16.73 11.36 3.91
N GLY A 106 16.71 12.46 3.16
CA GLY A 106 15.59 13.39 3.14
C GLY A 106 14.30 12.74 2.64
N ARG A 107 13.24 13.53 2.44
CA ARG A 107 11.98 12.99 1.91
C ARG A 107 12.21 12.35 0.53
N GLN A 108 11.72 11.13 0.36
CA GLN A 108 11.83 10.38 -0.89
C GLN A 108 10.71 10.81 -1.84
N THR A 109 10.86 11.97 -2.49
CA THR A 109 9.84 12.55 -3.38
C THR A 109 10.14 12.34 -4.86
N LEU A 110 11.25 11.70 -5.22
CA LEU A 110 11.63 11.36 -6.59
C LEU A 110 12.61 10.18 -6.61
N ASN A 111 12.60 9.41 -7.70
CA ASN A 111 13.56 8.33 -7.93
C ASN A 111 14.99 8.88 -7.89
N ARG A 112 15.83 8.35 -7.00
CA ARG A 112 17.18 8.88 -6.80
C ARG A 112 18.21 7.76 -6.68
N VAL A 113 19.40 8.03 -7.22
CA VAL A 113 20.61 7.27 -6.91
C VAL A 113 21.42 8.05 -5.87
N MET A 114 21.74 7.40 -4.76
CA MET A 114 22.67 7.93 -3.75
C MET A 114 23.96 7.13 -3.76
N VAL A 115 25.08 7.85 -3.84
CA VAL A 115 26.41 7.24 -3.77
C VAL A 115 26.95 7.40 -2.36
N VAL A 116 27.33 6.28 -1.75
CA VAL A 116 28.00 6.23 -0.45
C VAL A 116 29.40 5.68 -0.67
N SER A 117 30.40 6.47 -0.29
CA SER A 117 31.81 6.09 -0.35
C SER A 117 32.26 5.72 1.06
N LEU A 118 32.81 4.52 1.22
CA LEU A 118 33.37 4.09 2.50
C LEU A 118 34.90 4.20 2.46
N ALA A 119 35.48 4.89 3.44
CA ALA A 119 36.92 4.94 3.62
C ALA A 119 37.44 3.61 4.19
N PRO A 120 38.65 3.15 3.82
CA PRO A 120 39.28 2.00 4.46
C PRO A 120 39.44 2.21 5.97
N GLY A 121 39.39 1.12 6.73
CA GLY A 121 39.60 1.13 8.19
C GLY A 121 38.50 0.41 8.96
N GLY A 122 38.38 0.70 10.25
CA GLY A 122 37.36 0.13 11.12
C GLY A 122 36.51 1.18 11.84
N GLY A 123 35.48 0.71 12.54
CA GLY A 123 34.59 1.53 13.35
C GLY A 123 33.46 2.20 12.55
N GLY A 124 32.71 3.07 13.24
CA GLY A 124 31.53 3.72 12.69
C GLY A 124 30.22 2.94 12.89
N PRO A 125 29.10 3.48 12.41
CA PRO A 125 27.78 2.87 12.55
C PRO A 125 27.70 1.56 11.77
N THR A 126 27.01 0.56 12.36
CA THR A 126 26.93 -0.79 11.82
C THR A 126 25.52 -1.12 11.35
N CYS A 127 25.46 -1.86 10.25
CA CYS A 127 24.25 -2.38 9.64
C CYS A 127 24.39 -3.91 9.58
N GLN A 128 23.54 -4.65 10.29
CA GLN A 128 23.58 -6.11 10.28
C GLN A 128 22.70 -6.66 9.15
N ALA A 129 23.07 -6.37 7.90
CA ALA A 129 22.44 -7.06 6.78
C ALA A 129 23.05 -8.46 6.65
N LEU A 130 22.24 -9.50 6.84
CA LEU A 130 22.69 -10.87 6.66
C LEU A 130 22.91 -11.16 5.17
N PRO A 131 23.96 -11.94 4.80
CA PRO A 131 24.04 -12.55 3.49
C PRO A 131 22.75 -13.32 3.25
N GLN A 132 21.99 -12.91 2.24
CA GLN A 132 20.77 -13.61 1.87
C GLN A 132 21.13 -15.01 1.36
N ALA A 133 21.34 -15.95 2.27
CA ALA A 133 21.30 -17.37 1.98
C ALA A 133 19.84 -17.72 1.72
N LYS A 134 19.32 -17.38 0.53
CA LYS A 134 17.90 -17.59 0.17
C LYS A 134 16.92 -17.23 1.30
N THR A 135 17.23 -16.23 2.12
CA THR A 135 16.23 -15.62 2.97
C THR A 135 15.46 -14.70 2.06
N LYS A 136 14.34 -15.25 1.59
CA LYS A 136 13.22 -14.65 0.86
C LYS A 136 13.37 -13.13 0.83
N ALA A 137 13.50 -12.57 -0.38
CA ALA A 137 13.41 -11.14 -0.64
C ALA A 137 12.41 -10.52 0.34
N SER A 138 12.74 -9.34 0.89
CA SER A 138 11.77 -8.46 1.54
C SER A 138 10.60 -8.30 0.57
N THR A 139 9.63 -9.19 0.72
CA THR A 139 8.43 -9.23 -0.08
C THR A 139 7.60 -8.13 0.54
N ALA A 140 7.21 -7.13 -0.25
CA ALA A 140 5.80 -6.76 -0.20
C ALA A 140 5.06 -8.11 -0.19
N ALA A 141 4.63 -8.57 1.00
CA ALA A 141 4.25 -9.97 1.21
C ALA A 141 3.40 -10.41 0.03
N GLU A 142 3.94 -11.31 -0.80
CA GLU A 142 3.30 -11.77 -2.03
C GLU A 142 1.89 -12.16 -1.63
N LEU A 143 0.91 -11.46 -2.20
CA LEU A 143 -0.47 -11.70 -1.86
C LEU A 143 -0.91 -12.86 -2.73
N LEU A 144 -1.06 -14.04 -2.15
CA LEU A 144 -1.35 -15.27 -2.88
C LEU A 144 -2.58 -15.93 -2.29
N VAL A 145 -3.58 -16.20 -3.14
CA VAL A 145 -4.73 -17.02 -2.78
C VAL A 145 -4.39 -18.47 -3.07
N LYS A 146 -4.56 -19.31 -2.06
CA LYS A 146 -4.35 -20.75 -2.12
C LYS A 146 -5.66 -21.46 -1.90
N ASP A 147 -6.01 -22.30 -2.86
CA ASP A 147 -7.17 -23.19 -2.89
C ASP A 147 -8.51 -22.46 -2.72
N LEU A 148 -9.41 -22.55 -3.70
CA LEU A 148 -10.78 -22.04 -3.56
C LEU A 148 -11.76 -23.22 -3.55
N ALA A 149 -12.41 -23.43 -2.41
CA ALA A 149 -13.44 -24.44 -2.24
C ALA A 149 -14.80 -23.80 -2.00
N ILE A 150 -15.81 -24.22 -2.78
CA ILE A 150 -17.19 -23.78 -2.61
C ILE A 150 -17.91 -24.77 -1.69
N ASN A 151 -18.59 -24.27 -0.66
CA ASN A 151 -19.28 -25.10 0.35
C ASN A 151 -18.38 -26.21 0.93
N ARG A 152 -17.13 -25.87 1.27
CA ARG A 152 -16.09 -26.81 1.74
C ARG A 152 -15.77 -27.94 0.75
N GLY A 153 -15.95 -27.70 -0.55
CA GLY A 153 -15.67 -28.68 -1.61
C GLY A 153 -16.83 -29.61 -1.92
N ALA A 154 -18.05 -29.27 -1.53
CA ALA A 154 -19.23 -30.05 -1.88
C ALA A 154 -19.39 -30.12 -3.42
N PRO A 155 -19.66 -31.30 -4.01
CA PRO A 155 -19.78 -31.44 -5.46
C PRO A 155 -21.07 -30.80 -6.00
N LEU A 156 -22.09 -30.66 -5.15
CA LEU A 156 -23.42 -30.16 -5.51
C LEU A 156 -24.00 -29.22 -4.46
N THR A 157 -24.77 -28.24 -4.90
CA THR A 157 -25.64 -27.42 -4.05
C THR A 157 -27.06 -27.31 -4.63
N ARG A 158 -28.05 -27.25 -3.75
CA ARG A 158 -29.44 -26.88 -4.08
C ARG A 158 -29.76 -25.41 -3.79
N SER A 159 -28.82 -24.71 -3.16
CA SER A 159 -28.90 -23.29 -2.85
C SER A 159 -28.00 -22.48 -3.78
N ARG A 160 -28.50 -21.35 -4.25
CA ARG A 160 -27.69 -20.35 -4.97
C ARG A 160 -26.77 -19.58 -4.02
N LYS A 161 -27.14 -19.43 -2.75
CA LYS A 161 -26.26 -18.91 -1.71
C LYS A 161 -25.26 -19.99 -1.33
N VAL A 162 -23.99 -19.74 -1.62
CA VAL A 162 -22.86 -20.61 -1.27
C VAL A 162 -21.86 -19.86 -0.40
N THR A 163 -21.02 -20.61 0.32
CA THR A 163 -19.93 -20.05 1.12
C THR A 163 -18.59 -20.40 0.47
N LEU A 164 -17.71 -19.40 0.34
CA LEU A 164 -16.37 -19.60 -0.20
C LEU A 164 -15.38 -19.86 0.92
N PHE A 165 -14.54 -20.87 0.75
CA PHE A 165 -13.45 -21.22 1.66
C PHE A 165 -12.14 -21.15 0.88
N PHE A 166 -11.20 -20.37 1.39
CA PHE A 166 -9.88 -20.21 0.78
C PHE A 166 -8.86 -19.80 1.84
N THR A 167 -7.58 -19.97 1.50
CA THR A 167 -6.48 -19.48 2.34
C THR A 167 -5.71 -18.39 1.60
N VAL A 168 -5.11 -17.47 2.34
CA VAL A 168 -4.37 -16.34 1.77
C VAL A 168 -3.03 -16.23 2.46
N GLU A 169 -1.96 -16.16 1.67
CA GLU A 169 -0.67 -15.69 2.13
C GLU A 169 -0.61 -14.16 2.03
N GLY A 170 -0.08 -13.52 3.07
CA GLY A 170 -0.04 -12.07 3.19
C GLY A 170 -1.24 -11.48 3.94
N LYS A 171 -1.34 -10.15 3.94
CA LYS A 171 -2.38 -9.39 4.66
C LYS A 171 -3.29 -8.64 3.67
N PRO A 172 -4.40 -9.23 3.20
CA PRO A 172 -5.37 -8.55 2.34
C PRO A 172 -6.18 -7.52 3.15
N THR A 173 -6.71 -6.50 2.48
CA THR A 173 -7.71 -5.58 3.04
C THR A 173 -9.04 -5.66 2.32
N GLN A 174 -9.05 -6.17 1.09
CA GLN A 174 -10.26 -6.33 0.28
C GLN A 174 -10.23 -7.64 -0.52
N TYR A 175 -11.40 -8.09 -0.96
CA TYR A 175 -11.59 -9.23 -1.86
C TYR A 175 -12.63 -8.91 -2.94
N ARG A 176 -12.65 -9.72 -3.99
CA ARG A 176 -13.75 -9.77 -4.96
C ARG A 176 -13.93 -11.19 -5.46
N ALA A 177 -15.16 -11.55 -5.79
CA ALA A 177 -15.51 -12.84 -6.37
C ALA A 177 -16.51 -12.62 -7.51
N SER A 178 -16.39 -13.40 -8.58
CA SER A 178 -17.20 -13.27 -9.79
C SER A 178 -17.38 -14.62 -10.48
N GLN A 179 -18.42 -14.79 -11.29
CA GLN A 179 -18.50 -15.90 -12.24
C GLN A 179 -17.87 -15.60 -13.61
N PHE A 180 -17.29 -14.41 -13.77
CA PHE A 180 -16.51 -14.01 -14.92
C PHE A 180 -15.02 -13.88 -14.55
N PRO A 181 -14.10 -14.42 -15.37
CA PRO A 181 -12.66 -14.39 -15.09
C PRO A 181 -12.05 -12.97 -15.08
N ASP A 182 -12.72 -12.02 -15.73
CA ASP A 182 -12.32 -10.61 -15.79
C ASP A 182 -12.90 -9.75 -14.65
N PHE A 183 -13.75 -10.33 -13.78
CA PHE A 183 -14.41 -9.64 -12.66
C PHE A 183 -15.24 -8.41 -13.09
N ARG A 184 -15.77 -8.41 -14.32
CA ARG A 184 -16.50 -7.26 -14.89
C ARG A 184 -17.75 -6.84 -14.08
N ASP A 185 -18.29 -7.75 -13.27
CA ASP A 185 -19.47 -7.56 -12.43
C ASP A 185 -19.16 -7.45 -10.92
N ALA A 186 -17.87 -7.50 -10.54
CA ALA A 186 -17.47 -7.67 -9.15
C ALA A 186 -16.60 -6.50 -8.64
N PRO A 187 -17.18 -5.53 -7.93
CA PRO A 187 -16.42 -4.51 -7.22
C PRO A 187 -15.65 -5.11 -6.05
N TRP A 188 -14.60 -4.42 -5.62
CA TRP A 188 -13.84 -4.77 -4.43
C TRP A 188 -14.65 -4.51 -3.15
N GLN A 189 -14.64 -5.48 -2.25
CA GLN A 189 -15.34 -5.46 -0.96
C GLN A 189 -14.36 -5.65 0.19
N ALA A 190 -14.74 -5.23 1.41
CA ALA A 190 -13.90 -5.41 2.60
C ALA A 190 -13.55 -6.89 2.84
N PHE A 191 -12.30 -7.21 3.16
CA PHE A 191 -11.85 -8.59 3.29
C PHE A 191 -12.57 -9.34 4.42
N VAL A 192 -13.11 -10.51 4.09
CA VAL A 192 -13.64 -11.49 5.03
C VAL A 192 -13.15 -12.88 4.64
N LEU A 193 -12.93 -13.76 5.62
CA LEU A 193 -12.30 -15.06 5.40
C LEU A 193 -13.24 -16.09 4.75
N THR A 194 -14.55 -15.96 4.97
CA THR A 194 -15.57 -16.88 4.44
C THR A 194 -16.77 -16.10 3.88
N PRO A 195 -16.61 -15.41 2.73
CA PRO A 195 -17.68 -14.63 2.12
C PRO A 195 -18.78 -15.54 1.58
N GLN A 196 -20.02 -15.04 1.65
CA GLN A 196 -21.14 -15.61 0.92
C GLN A 196 -21.15 -15.10 -0.52
N PHE A 197 -21.56 -15.96 -1.46
CA PHE A 197 -21.69 -15.65 -2.87
C PHE A 197 -23.03 -16.17 -3.41
N GLU A 198 -23.68 -15.38 -4.27
CA GLU A 198 -24.94 -15.76 -4.92
C GLU A 198 -24.64 -16.23 -6.35
N LEU A 199 -24.87 -17.51 -6.62
CA LEU A 199 -24.70 -18.10 -7.95
C LEU A 199 -25.71 -17.52 -8.95
N SER A 200 -25.34 -17.45 -10.22
CA SER A 200 -26.27 -17.17 -11.33
C SER A 200 -27.41 -18.19 -11.38
N PRO A 201 -28.61 -17.80 -11.85
CA PRO A 201 -29.74 -18.71 -11.99
C PRO A 201 -29.44 -19.84 -13.01
N GLY A 202 -30.26 -20.89 -12.97
CA GLY A 202 -30.19 -22.04 -13.88
C GLY A 202 -29.27 -23.14 -13.37
N SER A 203 -29.73 -24.40 -13.44
CA SER A 203 -28.92 -25.56 -13.07
C SER A 203 -27.70 -25.70 -13.98
N GLY A 204 -26.63 -26.30 -13.47
CA GLY A 204 -25.41 -26.56 -14.23
C GLY A 204 -24.15 -26.34 -13.39
N GLU A 205 -23.00 -26.55 -14.01
CA GLU A 205 -21.71 -26.23 -13.43
C GLU A 205 -21.57 -24.71 -13.26
N LYS A 206 -21.08 -24.30 -12.09
CA LYS A 206 -20.88 -22.90 -11.71
C LYS A 206 -19.44 -22.72 -11.27
N THR A 207 -18.68 -21.95 -12.04
CA THR A 207 -17.32 -21.52 -11.67
C THR A 207 -17.38 -20.16 -10.96
N ILE A 208 -16.55 -20.00 -9.94
CA ILE A 208 -16.33 -18.75 -9.23
C ILE A 208 -14.83 -18.45 -9.26
N TYR A 209 -14.48 -17.25 -9.68
CA TYR A 209 -13.15 -16.66 -9.62
C TYR A 209 -13.05 -15.78 -8.39
N LEU A 210 -11.91 -15.82 -7.70
CA LEU A 210 -11.63 -15.01 -6.52
C LEU A 210 -10.26 -14.34 -6.64
N GLN A 211 -10.22 -13.09 -6.20
CA GLN A 211 -9.01 -12.34 -5.97
C GLN A 211 -9.09 -11.61 -4.64
N VAL A 212 -7.94 -11.40 -4.03
CA VAL A 212 -7.79 -10.47 -2.92
C VAL A 212 -6.87 -9.33 -3.31
N ARG A 213 -7.00 -8.20 -2.61
CA ARG A 213 -6.04 -7.12 -2.71
C ARG A 213 -5.70 -6.56 -1.34
N ARG A 214 -4.52 -5.98 -1.25
CA ARG A 214 -4.20 -4.99 -0.23
C ARG A 214 -4.34 -3.63 -0.89
N HIS A 215 -5.34 -2.86 -0.47
CA HIS A 215 -5.62 -1.52 -0.95
C HIS A 215 -5.49 -0.51 0.20
N ARG A 216 -4.85 0.63 -0.07
CA ARG A 216 -4.79 1.78 0.84
C ARG A 216 -4.97 3.06 0.04
N GLU A 217 -5.88 3.90 0.51
CA GLU A 217 -6.03 5.27 0.05
C GLU A 217 -5.18 6.19 0.94
N ILE A 218 -4.35 7.03 0.32
CA ILE A 218 -3.47 8.00 0.98
C ILE A 218 -3.60 9.29 0.19
N ASP A 219 -4.16 10.34 0.82
CA ASP A 219 -4.33 11.67 0.23
C ASP A 219 -4.98 11.67 -1.17
N GLY A 220 -6.01 10.83 -1.36
CA GLY A 220 -6.75 10.68 -2.63
C GLY A 220 -6.08 9.82 -3.70
N SER A 221 -4.89 9.29 -3.44
CA SER A 221 -4.22 8.28 -4.27
C SER A 221 -4.40 6.88 -3.68
N TYR A 222 -4.43 5.84 -4.53
CA TYR A 222 -4.53 4.46 -4.07
C TYR A 222 -3.27 3.64 -4.36
N LEU A 223 -2.77 2.93 -3.35
CA LEU A 223 -1.80 1.86 -3.50
C LEU A 223 -2.54 0.52 -3.48
N GLN A 224 -2.19 -0.37 -4.40
CA GLN A 224 -2.74 -1.71 -4.40
C GLN A 224 -1.76 -2.80 -4.82
N THR A 225 -1.83 -3.94 -4.13
CA THR A 225 -1.25 -5.21 -4.58
C THR A 225 -2.40 -6.20 -4.74
N VAL A 226 -2.52 -6.80 -5.92
CA VAL A 226 -3.57 -7.77 -6.27
C VAL A 226 -2.95 -9.17 -6.32
N SER A 227 -3.66 -10.17 -5.84
CA SER A 227 -3.22 -11.57 -5.89
C SER A 227 -3.34 -12.20 -7.27
N ASN A 228 -2.89 -13.44 -7.40
CA ASN A 228 -3.35 -14.34 -8.46
C ASN A 228 -4.88 -14.47 -8.45
N THR A 229 -5.43 -14.87 -9.60
CA THR A 229 -6.82 -15.33 -9.71
C THR A 229 -6.86 -16.82 -9.37
N THR A 230 -7.72 -17.20 -8.43
CA THR A 230 -8.00 -18.59 -8.10
C THR A 230 -9.45 -18.89 -8.44
N GLU A 231 -9.73 -20.09 -8.96
CA GLU A 231 -11.06 -20.53 -9.33
C GLU A 231 -11.49 -21.77 -8.55
N GLY A 232 -12.80 -21.96 -8.44
CA GLY A 232 -13.42 -23.15 -7.90
C GLY A 232 -14.78 -23.37 -8.56
N SER A 233 -15.21 -24.62 -8.66
CA SER A 233 -16.47 -25.00 -9.32
C SER A 233 -17.38 -25.79 -8.40
N ILE A 234 -18.69 -25.68 -8.63
CA ILE A 234 -19.73 -26.49 -7.98
C ILE A 234 -20.87 -26.75 -8.96
N TYR A 235 -21.53 -27.91 -8.88
CA TYR A 235 -22.76 -28.14 -9.62
C TYR A 235 -23.97 -27.57 -8.85
N PHE A 236 -24.73 -26.67 -9.46
CA PHE A 236 -25.99 -26.19 -8.89
C PHE A 236 -27.17 -26.95 -9.52
N SER A 237 -28.04 -27.53 -8.68
CA SER A 237 -29.30 -28.13 -9.11
C SER A 237 -30.49 -27.45 -8.45
N LYS A 238 -31.50 -27.08 -9.24
CA LYS A 238 -32.79 -26.60 -8.73
C LYS A 238 -33.68 -27.70 -8.11
N ARG A 239 -33.35 -28.99 -8.29
CA ARG A 239 -34.11 -30.16 -7.80
C ARG A 239 -33.15 -31.23 -7.27
#